data_AF-A0A502YEF1-F1
#
_entry.id   AF-A0A502YEF1-F1
#
_cell.length_a   1.000
_cell.length_b   1.000
_cell.length_c   1.000
_cell.angle_alpha   90.00
_cell.angle_beta   90.00
_cell.angle_gamma   90.00
#
_symmetry.space_group_name_H-M   'P 1'
#
loop_
_entity.id
_entity.type
_entity.pdbx_description
1 polymer ?
#
loop_
_entity_poly.entity_id
_entity_poly.type
_entity_poly.pdbx_seq_one_letter_code
_entity_poly.pdbx_strand_id
1 'polypeptide(L)'
;MSTQNVAALCVGMLIVHPALAMTTDEACANVARAAEAVMQARQNGMAMQTVLEKLNDAQFTAAGKDGFRAVIMMAYDQPHFNTDENKQNAINDFRDQVQLFCMKGGN
;
A
#
# COMPACT_ATOMS: atom_id res chain seq x y z
N MET A 1 25.63 -40.80 42.73
CA MET A 1 27.01 -40.74 42.21
C MET A 1 26.96 -40.81 40.69
N SER A 2 27.82 -40.01 40.08
CA SER A 2 27.85 -39.53 38.69
C SER A 2 27.91 -40.61 37.60
N THR A 3 27.66 -40.14 36.36
CA THR A 3 28.06 -40.61 35.01
C THR A 3 26.82 -40.85 34.11
N GLN A 4 26.68 -40.36 32.86
CA GLN A 4 27.60 -39.88 31.83
C GLN A 4 26.92 -38.86 30.89
N ASN A 5 27.73 -37.98 30.29
CA ASN A 5 27.40 -37.14 29.14
C ASN A 5 27.02 -38.00 27.92
N VAL A 6 25.85 -37.76 27.32
CA VAL A 6 25.60 -38.02 25.89
C VAL A 6 24.83 -36.83 25.31
N ALA A 7 25.33 -36.37 24.16
CA ALA A 7 24.99 -35.14 23.46
C ALA A 7 23.48 -34.86 23.33
N ALA A 8 23.10 -33.63 23.70
CA ALA A 8 21.83 -33.04 23.31
C ALA A 8 21.84 -32.80 21.79
N LEU A 9 21.20 -33.70 21.04
CA LEU A 9 20.88 -33.51 19.64
C LEU A 9 19.86 -32.37 19.53
N CYS A 10 20.31 -31.22 19.04
CA CYS A 10 19.45 -30.14 18.54
C CYS A 10 18.66 -30.66 17.33
N VAL A 11 17.50 -31.27 17.57
CA VAL A 11 16.52 -31.53 16.50
C VAL A 11 15.96 -30.16 16.11
N GLY A 12 16.48 -29.63 15.01
CA GLY A 12 16.17 -28.31 14.48
C GLY A 12 14.68 -28.16 14.21
N MET A 13 14.02 -27.34 15.02
CA MET A 13 12.68 -26.85 14.74
C MET A 13 12.80 -25.76 13.67
N LEU A 14 12.91 -26.17 12.40
CA LEU A 14 12.62 -25.27 11.28
C LEU A 14 11.09 -25.08 11.29
N ILE A 15 10.63 -24.12 12.09
CA ILE A 15 9.27 -23.62 11.99
C ILE A 15 9.22 -22.97 10.60
N VAL A 16 8.67 -23.70 9.63
CA VAL A 16 8.36 -23.20 8.30
C VAL A 16 7.25 -22.19 8.51
N HIS A 17 7.61 -20.95 8.80
CA HIS A 17 6.65 -19.87 8.80
C HIS A 17 6.11 -19.79 7.38
N PRO A 18 4.80 -19.90 7.15
CA PRO A 18 4.25 -19.55 5.86
C PRO A 18 4.59 -18.07 5.67
N ALA A 19 5.54 -17.78 4.78
CA ALA A 19 5.72 -16.44 4.28
C ALA A 19 4.35 -16.00 3.77
N LEU A 20 3.81 -14.93 4.33
CA LEU A 20 2.49 -14.41 3.96
C LEU A 20 2.52 -14.06 2.47
N ALA A 21 2.12 -15.01 1.63
CA ALA A 21 1.97 -14.81 0.21
C ALA A 21 0.68 -14.01 0.00
N MET A 22 0.78 -12.69 0.01
CA MET A 22 -0.31 -11.80 -0.35
C MET A 22 -0.72 -12.11 -1.80
N THR A 23 -2.01 -12.38 -2.02
CA THR A 23 -2.52 -12.60 -3.38
C THR A 23 -2.45 -11.30 -4.18
N THR A 24 -2.40 -11.40 -5.51
CA THR A 24 -2.42 -10.22 -6.39
C THR A 24 -3.64 -9.33 -6.12
N ASP A 25 -4.80 -9.92 -5.86
CA ASP A 25 -6.04 -9.19 -5.59
C ASP A 25 -5.96 -8.42 -4.26
N GLU A 26 -5.44 -9.05 -3.21
CA GLU A 26 -5.24 -8.40 -1.91
C GLU A 26 -4.18 -7.28 -1.99
N ALA A 27 -3.10 -7.52 -2.75
CA ALA A 27 -2.09 -6.52 -3.04
C ALA A 27 -2.71 -5.30 -3.73
N CYS A 28 -3.51 -5.51 -4.77
CA CYS A 28 -4.18 -4.44 -5.49
C CYS A 28 -5.25 -3.75 -4.64
N ALA A 29 -5.94 -4.47 -3.75
CA ALA A 29 -6.85 -3.87 -2.79
C ALA A 29 -6.10 -2.94 -1.80
N ASN A 30 -4.86 -3.28 -1.41
CA ASN A 30 -4.04 -2.42 -0.56
C ASN A 30 -3.64 -1.13 -1.30
N VAL A 31 -3.25 -1.24 -2.57
CA VAL A 31 -2.95 -0.08 -3.43
C VAL A 31 -4.20 0.79 -3.60
N ALA A 32 -5.37 0.19 -3.81
CA ALA A 32 -6.64 0.88 -3.94
C ALA A 32 -6.96 1.71 -2.69
N ARG A 33 -6.80 1.15 -1.48
CA ARG A 33 -7.04 1.89 -0.23
C ARG A 33 -6.09 3.07 -0.04
N ALA A 34 -4.85 2.93 -0.48
CA ALA A 34 -3.91 4.04 -0.45
C ALA A 34 -4.29 5.13 -1.48
N ALA A 35 -4.72 4.74 -2.69
CA ALA A 35 -5.25 5.66 -3.69
C ALA A 35 -6.49 6.42 -3.17
N GLU A 36 -7.38 5.73 -2.47
CA GLU A 36 -8.54 6.32 -1.81
C GLU A 36 -8.11 7.41 -0.80
N ALA A 37 -7.16 7.09 0.09
CA ALA A 37 -6.67 8.04 1.09
C ALA A 37 -6.00 9.28 0.46
N VAL A 38 -5.26 9.10 -0.64
CA VAL A 38 -4.66 10.19 -1.39
C VAL A 38 -5.74 11.07 -2.04
N MET A 39 -6.75 10.46 -2.66
CA MET A 39 -7.84 11.22 -3.29
C MET A 39 -8.71 11.94 -2.25
N GLN A 40 -8.94 11.34 -1.08
CA GLN A 40 -9.56 12.02 0.06
C GLN A 40 -8.75 13.26 0.48
N ALA A 41 -7.43 13.15 0.58
CA ALA A 41 -6.58 14.29 0.88
C ALA A 41 -6.71 15.40 -0.18
N ARG A 42 -6.71 15.02 -1.47
CA ARG A 42 -6.95 15.94 -2.59
C ARG A 42 -8.31 16.63 -2.47
N GLN A 43 -9.41 15.88 -2.30
CA GLN A 43 -10.77 16.43 -2.22
C GLN A 43 -11.06 17.22 -0.93
N ASN A 44 -10.18 17.12 0.06
CA ASN A 44 -10.19 17.94 1.27
C ASN A 44 -9.26 19.16 1.18
N GLY A 45 -8.64 19.41 0.02
CA GLY A 45 -7.81 20.59 -0.23
C GLY A 45 -6.40 20.50 0.36
N MET A 46 -5.92 19.31 0.76
CA MET A 46 -4.53 19.15 1.20
C MET A 46 -3.58 19.40 0.03
N ALA A 47 -2.49 20.16 0.27
CA ALA A 47 -1.49 20.41 -0.75
C ALA A 47 -0.72 19.12 -1.13
N MET A 48 -0.40 18.96 -2.42
CA MET A 48 0.33 17.78 -2.92
C MET A 48 1.65 17.57 -2.19
N GLN A 49 2.37 18.67 -1.94
CA GLN A 49 3.65 18.67 -1.26
C GLN A 49 3.56 18.02 0.13
N THR A 50 2.49 18.30 0.89
CA THR A 50 2.25 17.70 2.20
C THR A 50 2.03 16.19 2.11
N VAL A 51 1.35 15.71 1.06
CA VAL A 51 1.16 14.26 0.86
C VAL A 51 2.47 13.58 0.45
N LEU A 52 3.28 14.24 -0.40
CA LEU A 52 4.60 13.75 -0.81
C LEU A 52 5.59 13.67 0.36
N GLU A 53 5.56 14.64 1.28
CA GLU A 53 6.38 14.61 2.51
C GLU A 53 6.03 13.41 3.38
N LYS A 54 4.74 13.13 3.58
CA LYS A 54 4.30 11.93 4.32
C LYS A 54 4.77 10.62 3.68
N LEU A 55 4.86 10.58 2.34
CA LEU A 55 5.39 9.42 1.63
C LEU A 55 6.90 9.25 1.85
N ASN A 56 7.65 10.36 1.97
CA ASN A 56 9.08 10.30 2.26
C ASN A 56 9.36 9.68 3.63
N ASP A 57 8.50 9.99 4.61
CA ASP A 57 8.59 9.47 5.99
C ASP A 57 8.08 8.02 6.12
N ALA A 58 7.33 7.53 5.13
CA ALA A 58 6.81 6.17 5.14
C ALA A 58 7.91 5.12 4.93
N GLN A 59 7.78 3.99 5.63
CA GLN A 59 8.69 2.84 5.53
C GLN A 59 8.38 1.96 4.31
N PHE A 60 8.51 2.54 3.11
CA PHE A 60 8.41 1.84 1.83
C PHE A 60 9.77 1.70 1.16
N THR A 61 9.91 0.67 0.32
CA THR A 61 11.05 0.54 -0.59
C THR A 61 11.08 1.71 -1.59
N ALA A 62 12.23 1.98 -2.20
CA ALA A 62 12.35 3.04 -3.22
C ALA A 62 11.33 2.85 -4.36
N ALA A 63 11.23 1.63 -4.90
CA ALA A 63 10.24 1.29 -5.93
C ALA A 63 8.79 1.47 -5.44
N GLY A 64 8.50 1.15 -4.18
CA GLY A 64 7.18 1.42 -3.59
C GLY A 64 6.87 2.91 -3.51
N LYS A 65 7.86 3.73 -3.14
CA LYS A 65 7.72 5.20 -3.12
C LYS A 65 7.48 5.76 -4.51
N ASP A 66 8.16 5.27 -5.54
CA ASP A 66 7.94 5.72 -6.93
C ASP A 66 6.52 5.40 -7.42
N GLY A 67 6.03 4.19 -7.12
CA GLY A 67 4.64 3.81 -7.42
C GLY A 67 3.61 4.71 -6.72
N PHE A 68 3.80 4.97 -5.42
CA PHE A 68 2.93 5.89 -4.68
C PHE A 68 3.02 7.33 -5.17
N ARG A 69 4.20 7.79 -5.59
CA ARG A 69 4.37 9.13 -6.16
C ARG A 69 3.54 9.29 -7.43
N ALA A 70 3.50 8.28 -8.30
CA ALA A 70 2.65 8.29 -9.49
C ALA A 70 1.16 8.37 -9.13
N VAL A 71 0.71 7.60 -8.13
CA VAL A 71 -0.68 7.67 -7.63
C VAL A 71 -1.02 9.06 -7.07
N ILE A 72 -0.10 9.67 -6.32
CA ILE A 72 -0.27 11.04 -5.83
C ILE A 72 -0.43 12.02 -7.00
N MET A 73 0.44 11.96 -8.00
CA MET A 73 0.34 12.86 -9.15
C MET A 73 -0.99 12.68 -9.90
N MET A 74 -1.41 11.44 -10.17
CA MET A 74 -2.69 11.15 -10.83
C MET A 74 -3.90 11.70 -10.06
N ALA A 75 -3.90 11.58 -8.73
CA ALA A 75 -4.98 12.15 -7.90
C ALA A 75 -4.99 13.68 -8.00
N TYR A 76 -3.82 14.31 -8.06
CA TYR A 76 -3.71 15.76 -8.13
C TYR A 76 -3.95 16.35 -9.54
N ASP A 77 -4.06 15.51 -10.56
CA ASP A 77 -4.59 15.90 -11.87
C ASP A 77 -6.13 15.96 -11.91
N GLN A 78 -6.82 15.34 -10.92
CA GLN A 78 -8.28 15.34 -10.85
C GLN A 78 -8.85 16.64 -10.23
N PRO A 79 -10.01 17.15 -10.67
CA PRO A 79 -10.59 18.37 -10.11
C PRO A 79 -10.91 18.26 -8.61
N HIS A 80 -10.66 19.33 -7.86
CA HIS A 80 -11.21 19.48 -6.50
C HIS A 80 -12.68 19.88 -6.59
N PHE A 81 -13.57 19.05 -6.07
CA PHE A 81 -15.02 19.28 -6.12
C PHE A 81 -15.53 19.98 -4.86
N ASN A 82 -16.60 20.78 -4.99
CA ASN A 82 -17.15 21.57 -3.88
C ASN A 82 -18.36 20.93 -3.19
N THR A 83 -18.93 19.88 -3.79
CA THR A 83 -20.09 19.15 -3.24
C THR A 83 -19.66 17.79 -2.74
N ASP A 84 -20.20 17.34 -1.62
CA ASP A 84 -19.83 16.06 -1.00
C ASP A 84 -20.10 14.86 -1.93
N GLU A 85 -21.19 14.89 -2.69
CA GLU A 85 -21.51 13.85 -3.68
C GLU A 85 -20.41 13.68 -4.73
N ASN A 86 -20.03 14.78 -5.42
CA ASN A 86 -18.95 14.72 -6.42
C ASN A 86 -17.59 14.38 -5.81
N LYS A 87 -17.31 14.80 -4.57
CA LYS A 87 -16.09 14.37 -3.87
C LYS A 87 -16.09 12.85 -3.67
N GLN A 88 -17.20 12.30 -3.17
CA GLN A 88 -17.30 10.87 -2.92
C GLN A 88 -17.23 10.05 -4.22
N ASN A 89 -17.88 10.51 -5.29
CA ASN A 89 -17.79 9.87 -6.59
C ASN A 89 -16.35 9.86 -7.11
N ALA A 90 -15.66 11.00 -7.06
CA ALA A 90 -14.27 11.09 -7.48
C ALA A 90 -13.32 10.20 -6.66
N ILE A 91 -13.57 10.06 -5.35
CA ILE A 91 -12.82 9.16 -4.46
C ILE A 91 -13.04 7.69 -4.87
N ASN A 92 -14.29 7.29 -5.07
CA ASN A 92 -14.66 5.92 -5.45
C ASN A 92 -14.08 5.56 -6.82
N ASP A 93 -14.29 6.43 -7.82
CA ASP A 93 -13.84 6.20 -9.19
C ASP A 93 -12.31 6.11 -9.27
N PHE A 94 -11.60 6.98 -8.56
CA PHE A 94 -10.15 6.97 -8.52
C PHE A 94 -9.60 5.70 -7.85
N ARG A 95 -10.18 5.27 -6.72
CA ARG A 95 -9.84 4.00 -6.05
C ARG A 95 -9.98 2.82 -7.00
N ASP A 96 -11.14 2.73 -7.68
CA ASP A 96 -11.47 1.61 -8.55
C ASP A 96 -10.60 1.61 -9.81
N GLN A 97 -10.31 2.79 -10.36
CA GLN A 97 -9.38 2.95 -11.49
C GLN A 97 -7.98 2.43 -11.15
N VAL A 98 -7.44 2.81 -9.98
CA VAL A 98 -6.10 2.36 -9.55
C VAL A 98 -6.09 0.86 -9.25
N GLN A 99 -7.15 0.34 -8.63
CA GLN A 99 -7.28 -1.10 -8.39
C GLN A 99 -7.27 -1.89 -9.70
N LEU A 100 -8.07 -1.44 -10.68
CA LEU A 100 -8.16 -2.08 -11.99
C LEU A 100 -6.82 -2.02 -12.75
N PHE A 101 -6.12 -0.89 -12.66
CA PHE A 101 -4.78 -0.74 -13.25
C PHE A 101 -3.79 -1.74 -12.64
N CYS A 102 -3.79 -1.88 -11.32
CA CYS A 102 -2.96 -2.85 -10.61
C CYS A 102 -3.28 -4.29 -11.03
N MET A 103 -4.56 -4.66 -11.07
CA MET A 103 -5.00 -6.01 -11.46
C MET A 103 -4.61 -6.36 -12.90
N LYS A 104 -4.54 -5.36 -13.78
CA LYS A 104 -4.10 -5.52 -15.17
C LYS A 104 -2.57 -5.58 -15.33
N GLY A 105 -1.81 -5.51 -14.24
CA GLY A 105 -0.35 -5.62 -14.27
C GLY A 105 0.38 -4.34 -14.71
N GLY A 106 -0.29 -3.19 -14.65
CA GLY A 106 0.24 -1.83 -14.88
C GLY A 106 1.47 -1.69 -15.79
N ASN A 107 1.25 -1.42 -17.08
CA ASN A 107 2.30 -0.90 -17.99
C ASN A 107 2.28 0.63 -18.02
#